data_AF-A0A8H5XU62-F1
#
_entry.id   AF-A0A8H5XU62-F1
#
_cell.length_a   1.000
_cell.length_b   1.000
_cell.length_c   1.000
_cell.angle_alpha   90.00
_cell.angle_beta   90.00
_cell.angle_gamma   90.00
#
_symmetry.space_group_name_H-M   'P 1'
#
loop_
_entity.id
_entity.type
_entity.pdbx_description
1 polymer ?
#
loop_
_entity_poly.entity_id
_entity_poly.type
_entity_poly.pdbx_seq_one_letter_code
_entity_poly.pdbx_strand_id
1 'polypeptide(L)'
;MYCTRVQRERFPTEEEYQRVKNSYRVDNASLKHAKSSSIVMHPLPRNEEVAEEVDFDQRAAYFRQMRYGLYCRMALLALVMADS
;
A
#
# COMPACT_ATOMS: atom_id res chain seq x y z
N MET A 1 -9.61 -2.23 0.19
CA MET A 1 -8.65 -2.64 1.23
C MET A 1 -7.44 -1.72 1.14
N TYR A 2 -7.03 -1.14 2.26
CA TYR A 2 -5.84 -0.31 2.34
C TYR A 2 -4.82 -0.97 3.26
N CYS A 3 -3.71 -1.42 2.70
CA CYS A 3 -2.65 -2.12 3.40
C CYS A 3 -1.57 -1.12 3.82
N THR A 4 -0.98 -1.33 4.99
CA THR A 4 0.08 -0.46 5.54
C THR A 4 1.32 -1.27 5.85
N ARG A 5 2.50 -0.66 5.66
CA ARG A 5 3.78 -1.25 6.01
C ARG A 5 3.88 -1.52 7.52
N VAL A 6 4.28 -2.74 7.89
CA VAL A 6 4.73 -3.02 9.26
C VAL A 6 6.08 -2.34 9.48
N GLN A 7 6.09 -1.30 10.29
CA GLN A 7 7.25 -0.46 10.56
C GLN A 7 8.09 -1.04 11.70
N ARG A 8 9.25 -1.61 11.39
CA ARG A 8 10.18 -2.19 12.38
C ARG A 8 10.59 -1.17 13.43
N GLU A 9 10.75 0.08 13.02
CA GLU A 9 11.12 1.21 13.88
C GLU A 9 10.08 1.57 14.96
N ARG A 10 8.88 0.99 14.92
CA ARG A 10 7.83 1.23 15.92
C ARG A 10 7.80 0.19 17.04
N PHE A 11 8.60 -0.88 16.95
CA PHE A 11 8.62 -1.94 17.95
C PHE A 11 9.71 -1.70 19.00
N PRO A 12 9.43 -1.98 20.29
CA PRO A 12 10.41 -1.83 21.36
C PRO A 12 11.50 -2.91 21.29
N THR A 13 11.21 -4.07 20.70
CA THR A 13 12.16 -5.18 20.54
C THR A 13 12.03 -5.82 19.16
N GLU A 14 13.12 -6.43 18.69
CA GLU A 14 13.14 -7.13 17.40
C GLU A 14 12.27 -8.40 17.44
N GLU A 15 12.21 -9.08 18.59
CA GLU A 15 11.41 -10.29 18.76
C GLU A 15 9.90 -10.04 18.58
N GLU A 16 9.41 -8.89 19.06
CA GLU A 16 8.02 -8.49 18.85
C GLU A 16 7.73 -8.20 17.38
N TYR A 17 8.63 -7.50 16.70
CA TYR A 17 8.53 -7.27 15.26
C TYR A 17 8.49 -8.58 14.47
N GLN A 18 9.41 -9.50 14.75
CA GLN A 18 9.50 -10.79 14.04
C GLN A 18 8.23 -11.64 14.22
N ARG A 19 7.55 -11.52 15.37
CA ARG A 19 6.28 -12.22 15.62
C ARG A 19 5.13 -11.70 14.77
N VAL A 20 5.10 -10.40 14.44
CA VAL A 20 3.95 -9.75 13.79
C VAL A 20 4.17 -9.39 12.32
N LYS A 21 5.43 -9.33 11.85
CA LYS A 21 5.77 -8.88 10.49
C LYS A 21 5.03 -9.61 9.37
N ASN A 22 4.67 -10.89 9.58
CA ASN A 22 4.02 -11.74 8.59
C ASN A 22 2.55 -12.04 8.94
N SER A 23 2.02 -11.50 10.04
CA SER A 23 0.67 -11.84 10.53
C SER A 23 -0.44 -11.27 9.64
N TYR A 24 -0.15 -10.23 8.86
CA TYR A 24 -1.12 -9.52 8.02
C TYR A 24 -0.66 -9.45 6.56
N ARG A 25 -0.25 -10.60 6.01
CA ARG A 25 0.15 -10.73 4.61
C ARG A 25 -1.07 -10.88 3.70
N VAL A 26 -1.13 -10.09 2.64
CA VAL A 26 -2.14 -10.17 1.58
C VAL A 26 -1.58 -10.96 0.41
N ASP A 27 -2.28 -12.04 0.06
CA ASP A 27 -1.98 -12.95 -1.05
C ASP A 27 -3.24 -13.25 -1.87
N ASN A 28 -3.11 -14.02 -2.95
CA ASN A 28 -4.24 -14.39 -3.80
C ASN A 28 -5.28 -15.24 -3.06
N ALA A 29 -4.86 -16.05 -2.08
CA ALA A 29 -5.77 -16.82 -1.24
C ALA A 29 -6.68 -15.89 -0.40
N SER A 30 -6.11 -14.87 0.21
CA SER A 30 -6.82 -13.83 0.96
C SER A 30 -7.77 -13.05 0.04
N LEU A 31 -7.29 -12.69 -1.15
CA LEU A 31 -8.10 -11.95 -2.13
C LEU A 31 -9.22 -12.81 -2.76
N LYS A 32 -9.14 -14.15 -2.74
CA LYS A 32 -10.22 -15.02 -3.20
C LYS A 32 -11.52 -14.81 -2.41
N HIS A 33 -11.40 -14.43 -1.14
CA HIS A 33 -12.55 -14.11 -0.28
C HIS A 33 -13.00 -12.65 -0.38
N ALA A 34 -12.21 -11.79 -1.04
CA ALA A 34 -12.56 -10.39 -1.26
C ALA A 34 -13.50 -10.22 -2.47
N LYS A 35 -14.32 -9.17 -2.43
CA LYS A 35 -15.20 -8.82 -3.56
C LYS A 35 -14.37 -8.60 -4.83
N SER A 36 -14.90 -9.01 -5.98
CA SER A 36 -14.26 -8.78 -7.29
C SER A 36 -14.09 -7.29 -7.62
N SER A 37 -15.02 -6.45 -7.16
CA SER A 37 -14.97 -4.98 -7.31
C SER A 37 -14.12 -4.27 -6.26
N SER A 38 -13.47 -5.01 -5.35
CA SER A 38 -12.63 -4.39 -4.32
C SER A 38 -11.33 -3.87 -4.92
N ILE A 39 -10.77 -2.83 -4.30
CA ILE A 39 -9.50 -2.23 -4.71
C ILE A 39 -8.49 -2.42 -3.59
N VAL A 40 -7.26 -2.82 -3.93
CA VAL A 40 -6.13 -2.96 -3.02
C VAL A 40 -5.21 -1.75 -3.18
N MET A 41 -5.00 -1.02 -2.09
CA MET A 41 -4.15 0.18 -2.02
C MET A 41 -3.02 -0.03 -1.01
N HIS A 42 -1.89 0.63 -1.23
CA HIS A 42 -0.71 0.55 -0.37
C HIS A 42 0.17 1.79 -0.59
N PRO A 43 0.66 2.46 0.47
CA PRO A 43 1.43 3.70 0.35
C PRO A 43 2.87 3.52 -0.17
N LEU A 44 3.39 2.29 -0.14
CA LEU A 44 4.80 1.94 -0.45
C LEU A 44 5.84 2.65 0.45
N PRO A 45 7.10 2.16 0.51
CA PRO A 45 7.57 0.86 0.02
C PRO A 45 6.89 -0.29 0.79
N ARG A 46 6.66 -1.42 0.10
CA ARG A 46 6.13 -2.64 0.73
C ARG A 46 7.26 -3.55 1.20
N ASN A 47 7.04 -4.29 2.28
CA ASN A 47 7.84 -5.46 2.65
C ASN A 47 7.05 -6.74 2.27
N GLU A 48 6.84 -7.64 3.23
CA GLU A 48 6.14 -8.91 3.08
C GLU A 48 4.62 -8.80 3.24
N GLU A 49 4.09 -7.62 3.57
CA GLU A 49 2.65 -7.42 3.81
C GLU A 49 1.76 -7.58 2.56
N VAL A 50 2.32 -7.44 1.35
CA VAL A 50 1.62 -7.69 0.09
C VAL A 50 2.50 -8.57 -0.78
N ALA A 51 2.04 -9.79 -1.07
CA ALA A 51 2.77 -10.73 -1.91
C ALA A 51 2.91 -10.20 -3.35
N GLU A 52 4.04 -10.50 -4.00
CA GLU A 52 4.33 -10.06 -5.38
C GLU A 52 3.29 -10.54 -6.39
N GLU A 53 2.69 -11.72 -6.16
CA GLU A 53 1.64 -12.25 -7.02
C GLU A 53 0.39 -11.34 -7.09
N VAL A 54 0.17 -10.49 -6.09
CA VAL A 54 -0.93 -9.52 -6.06
C VAL A 54 -0.72 -8.42 -7.09
N ASP A 55 0.50 -8.20 -7.59
CA ASP A 55 0.78 -7.20 -8.64
C ASP A 55 0.02 -7.47 -9.93
N PHE A 56 -0.23 -8.75 -10.21
CA PHE A 56 -0.91 -9.22 -11.42
C PHE A 56 -2.44 -9.26 -11.25
N ASP A 57 -2.95 -9.03 -10.04
CA ASP A 57 -4.39 -8.94 -9.79
C ASP A 57 -4.95 -7.59 -10.28
N GLN A 58 -6.05 -7.62 -11.01
CA GLN A 58 -6.70 -6.40 -11.54
C GLN A 58 -7.11 -5.41 -10.43
N ARG A 59 -7.34 -5.93 -9.21
CA ARG A 59 -7.73 -5.17 -8.02
C ARG A 59 -6.56 -4.39 -7.43
N ALA A 60 -5.31 -4.71 -7.77
CA ALA A 60 -4.13 -3.96 -7.33
C ALA A 60 -4.12 -2.55 -7.95
N ALA A 61 -4.21 -1.54 -7.10
CA ALA A 61 -4.23 -0.13 -7.50
C ALA A 61 -3.06 0.69 -6.94
N TYR A 62 -2.20 0.14 -6.09
CA TYR A 62 -1.10 0.88 -5.47
C TYR A 62 -0.12 1.49 -6.47
N PHE A 63 0.14 0.85 -7.62
CA PHE A 63 0.92 1.50 -8.70
C PHE A 63 0.20 2.68 -9.35
N ARG A 64 -1.12 2.56 -9.57
CA ARG A 64 -1.95 3.68 -10.07
C ARG A 64 -2.00 4.82 -9.05
N GLN A 65 -2.14 4.49 -7.77
CA GLN A 65 -2.09 5.42 -6.64
C GLN A 65 -0.79 6.23 -6.62
N MET A 66 0.37 5.60 -6.83
CA MET A 66 1.65 6.33 -6.90
C MET A 66 1.69 7.34 -8.05
N ARG A 67 1.17 6.95 -9.23
CA ARG A 67 1.06 7.85 -10.37
C ARG A 67 0.12 9.03 -10.07
N TYR A 68 -1.00 8.78 -9.40
CA TYR A 68 -1.90 9.85 -8.96
C TYR A 68 -1.23 10.81 -7.97
N GLY A 69 -0.29 10.33 -7.15
CA GLY A 69 0.53 11.18 -6.29
C GLY A 69 1.33 12.24 -7.05
N LEU A 70 1.79 11.95 -8.28
CA LEU A 70 2.45 12.95 -9.13
C LEU A 70 1.45 14.05 -9.55
N TYR A 71 0.30 13.67 -10.11
CA TYR A 71 -0.69 14.62 -10.59
C TYR A 71 -1.28 15.47 -9.47
N CYS A 72 -1.57 14.87 -8.30
CA CYS A 72 -2.05 15.61 -7.14
C CYS A 72 -1.04 16.67 -6.70
N ARG A 73 0.26 16.36 -6.67
CA ARG A 73 1.30 17.34 -6.32
C ARG A 73 1.43 18.44 -7.37
N MET A 74 1.38 18.09 -8.66
CA MET A 74 1.40 19.08 -9.74
C MET A 74 0.22 20.05 -9.62
N ALA A 75 -0.99 19.54 -9.42
CA ALA A 75 -2.19 20.35 -9.24
C ALA A 75 -2.11 21.22 -7.99
N LEU A 76 -1.63 20.66 -6.87
CA LEU A 76 -1.46 21.41 -5.62
C LEU A 76 -0.45 22.55 -5.77
N LEU A 77 0.71 22.28 -6.40
CA LEU A 77 1.73 23.31 -6.65
C LEU A 77 1.21 24.39 -7.60
N ALA A 78 0.52 24.00 -8.67
CA ALA A 78 -0.08 24.95 -9.61
C ALA A 78 -1.11 25.86 -8.90
N LEU A 79 -1.95 25.30 -8.02
CA LEU A 79 -2.92 26.07 -7.25
C LEU A 79 -2.26 27.08 -6.31
N VAL A 80 -1.23 26.65 -5.57
CA VAL A 80 -0.55 27.53 -4.59
C VAL A 80 0.28 28.62 -5.28
N MET A 81 0.88 28.32 -6.43
CA MET A 81 1.74 29.26 -7.17
C MET A 81 0.97 30.18 -8.14
N ALA A 82 -0.29 29.86 -8.48
CA ALA A 82 -1.08 30.69 -9.39
C ALA A 82 -1.63 31.97 -8.75
N ASP A 83 -1.68 32.03 -7.41
CA ASP A 83 -2.14 33.18 -6.64
C ASP A 83 -0.99 34.13 -6.21
N SER A 84 0.22 33.97 -6.75
CA SER A 84 1.40 34.84 -6.50
C SER A 84 1.87 35.61 -7.72
#